data_AF-A0A497TC57-F1
#
_entry.id   AF-A0A497TC57-F1
#
_cell.length_a   1.000
_cell.length_b   1.000
_cell.length_c   1.000
_cell.angle_alpha   90.00
_cell.angle_beta   90.00
_cell.angle_gamma   90.00
#
_symmetry.space_group_name_H-M   'P 1'
#
loop_
_entity.id
_entity.type
_entity.pdbx_description
1 polymer ?
#
loop_
_entity_poly.entity_id
_entity_poly.type
_entity_poly.pdbx_seq_one_letter_code
_entity_poly.pdbx_strand_id
1 'polypeptide(L)'
;MEDEFSLPQEKVEEYIAKFRLFLEKRYKKDLVKAVRDESSLVVDFGKLDRMYPELGDFLLEKPNEFFNIVSATIEQLQLEKKVNVRFKNIPKIVNIRDLRAKHIDKFICVEGIVRKASEIRPEIVAKLWECPECGEIIRQERKGTFVSKPFKCNCGNRRDFKEVGKEMIDTRWIVIEEPFELTEGERPSQVTVLLTEDLVSPEGRRITDPGNRLKITGILRDVPRGKAISAKLDFYLDANHVEPIETGWEKLVITKEDEKRIKELAKRDDIYDILVDSLAPSLYGLREIKESIILQLFGGVPRELKDGTHFRGEIHILLIGDPASGKSQLLKLVPQIVPRGRYVSGKGVTGAGLTATVTRDEQFMGGWVLEAGALVLCNKSLLAIDEFEKVEKNDQIALHEAMEQQSISIAKANIVATLPAQTAILAGGNPKLGRFDPYIPIKEQVDIPETLLARFDLKFALRDKPDPERDSLIADYILRTRHFEEAAAKPE
;
A
#
# COMPACT_ATOMS: atom_id res chain seq x y z
N MET A 1 -37.25 17.04 -6.85
CA MET A 1 -36.92 17.00 -5.41
C MET A 1 -37.56 15.81 -4.68
N GLU A 2 -38.57 15.13 -5.22
CA GLU A 2 -39.17 13.95 -4.56
C GLU A 2 -38.43 12.60 -4.79
N ASP A 3 -37.46 12.53 -5.71
CA ASP A 3 -36.78 11.27 -6.09
C ASP A 3 -35.37 11.07 -5.47
N GLU A 4 -34.89 11.97 -4.61
CA GLU A 4 -33.49 11.95 -4.11
C GLU A 4 -33.28 11.21 -2.78
N PHE A 5 -34.35 10.92 -2.04
CA PHE A 5 -34.26 10.31 -0.71
C PHE A 5 -35.28 9.19 -0.56
N SER A 6 -34.84 8.07 0.03
CA SER A 6 -35.74 6.96 0.38
C SER A 6 -36.52 7.20 1.68
N LEU A 7 -36.14 8.25 2.42
CA LEU A 7 -36.75 8.65 3.68
C LEU A 7 -37.86 9.70 3.45
N PRO A 8 -38.91 9.73 4.31
CA PRO A 8 -39.86 10.84 4.34
C PRO A 8 -39.15 12.18 4.56
N GLN A 9 -39.65 13.25 3.93
CA GLN A 9 -39.06 14.60 4.02
C GLN A 9 -38.85 15.06 5.47
N GLU A 10 -39.79 14.79 6.37
CA GLU A 10 -39.69 15.12 7.80
C GLU A 10 -38.45 14.51 8.46
N LYS A 11 -38.10 13.26 8.12
CA LYS A 11 -36.90 12.60 8.67
C LYS A 11 -35.61 13.18 8.08
N VAL A 12 -35.64 13.59 6.82
CA VAL A 12 -34.48 14.24 6.18
C VAL A 12 -34.17 15.56 6.89
N GLU A 13 -35.18 16.39 7.15
CA GLU A 13 -35.01 17.64 7.90
C GLU A 13 -34.53 17.40 9.34
N GLU A 14 -35.07 16.39 10.02
CA GLU A 14 -34.61 15.99 11.35
C GLU A 14 -33.12 15.61 11.36
N TYR A 15 -32.68 14.82 10.37
CA TYR A 15 -31.29 14.38 10.25
C TYR A 15 -30.35 15.53 9.90
N ILE A 16 -30.76 16.46 9.04
CA ILE A 16 -30.03 17.71 8.78
C ILE A 16 -29.83 18.49 10.09
N ALA A 17 -30.91 18.68 10.87
CA ALA A 17 -30.83 19.40 12.14
C ALA A 17 -29.93 18.70 13.17
N LYS A 18 -30.04 17.37 13.31
CA LYS A 18 -29.18 16.55 14.19
C LYS A 18 -27.70 16.67 13.79
N PHE A 19 -27.38 16.53 12.51
CA PHE A 19 -26.01 16.62 12.01
C PHE A 19 -25.43 18.03 12.16
N ARG A 20 -26.23 19.07 11.92
CA ARG A 20 -25.84 20.46 12.19
C ARG A 20 -25.47 20.69 13.66
N LEU A 21 -26.34 20.26 14.58
CA LEU A 21 -26.09 20.37 16.02
C LEU A 21 -24.84 19.61 16.45
N PHE A 22 -24.56 18.45 15.83
CA PHE A 22 -23.33 17.71 16.04
C PHE A 22 -22.09 18.52 15.64
N LEU A 23 -22.10 19.11 14.45
CA LEU A 23 -20.99 19.94 13.96
C LEU A 23 -20.77 21.17 14.85
N GLU A 24 -21.83 21.88 15.21
CA GLU A 24 -21.76 23.08 16.06
C GLU A 24 -21.22 22.77 17.47
N LYS A 25 -21.61 21.62 18.05
CA LYS A 25 -21.17 21.24 19.41
C LYS A 25 -19.76 20.66 19.46
N ARG A 26 -19.36 19.87 18.46
CA ARG A 26 -18.13 19.06 18.52
C ARG A 26 -17.01 19.54 17.60
N TYR A 27 -17.33 20.18 16.48
CA TYR A 27 -16.38 20.49 15.41
C TYR A 27 -16.36 21.97 14.99
N LYS A 28 -17.01 22.88 15.74
CA LYS A 28 -17.05 24.31 15.38
C LYS A 28 -15.68 24.93 15.15
N LYS A 29 -14.69 24.60 15.99
CA LYS A 29 -13.31 25.11 15.85
C LYS A 29 -12.64 24.53 14.60
N ASP A 30 -12.79 23.23 14.36
CA ASP A 30 -12.22 22.54 13.21
C ASP A 30 -12.85 23.01 11.90
N LEU A 31 -14.14 23.34 11.91
CA LEU A 31 -14.87 23.87 10.78
C LEU A 31 -14.39 25.27 10.40
N VAL A 32 -14.16 26.15 11.38
CA VAL A 32 -13.54 27.47 11.12
C VAL A 32 -12.13 27.31 10.56
N LYS A 33 -11.35 26.36 11.07
CA LYS A 33 -10.01 26.06 10.55
C LYS A 33 -10.07 25.54 9.11
N ALA A 34 -10.99 24.62 8.82
CA ALA A 34 -11.18 24.05 7.49
C ALA A 34 -11.54 25.12 6.45
N VAL A 35 -12.43 26.06 6.78
CA VAL A 35 -12.77 27.19 5.90
C VAL A 35 -11.57 28.11 5.66
N ARG A 36 -10.78 28.38 6.71
CA ARG A 36 -9.61 29.26 6.63
C ARG A 36 -8.50 28.65 5.78
N ASP A 37 -8.20 27.38 6.00
CA ASP A 37 -7.06 26.67 5.39
C ASP A 37 -7.45 26.02 4.05
N GLU A 38 -8.69 26.21 3.57
CA GLU A 38 -9.25 25.56 2.37
C GLU A 38 -9.10 24.03 2.40
N SER A 39 -9.23 23.45 3.59
CA SER A 39 -9.03 22.03 3.83
C SER A 39 -10.35 21.31 4.09
N SER A 40 -10.31 19.98 4.04
CA SER A 40 -11.44 19.15 4.44
C SER A 40 -11.65 19.13 5.96
N LEU A 41 -12.91 18.97 6.37
CA LEU A 41 -13.29 18.68 7.74
C LEU A 41 -13.25 17.16 7.99
N VAL A 42 -12.35 16.72 8.86
CA VAL A 42 -12.25 15.30 9.24
C VAL A 42 -13.06 15.01 10.50
N VAL A 43 -14.12 14.21 10.35
CA VAL A 43 -15.05 13.81 11.40
C VAL A 43 -14.76 12.39 11.86
N ASP A 44 -14.64 12.20 13.17
CA ASP A 44 -14.54 10.88 13.80
C ASP A 44 -15.92 10.21 13.89
N PHE A 45 -16.06 9.06 13.23
CA PHE A 45 -17.28 8.25 13.23
C PHE A 45 -17.71 7.85 14.65
N GLY A 46 -16.77 7.48 15.52
CA GLY A 46 -17.09 7.05 16.88
C GLY A 46 -17.72 8.17 17.73
N LYS A 47 -17.45 9.44 17.40
CA LYS A 47 -18.13 10.58 18.05
C LYS A 47 -19.54 10.80 17.49
N LEU A 48 -19.74 10.60 16.19
CA LEU A 48 -21.06 10.68 15.56
C LEU A 48 -21.97 9.60 16.12
N ASP A 49 -21.50 8.35 16.10
CA ASP A 49 -22.23 7.17 16.55
C ASP A 49 -22.62 7.26 18.03
N ARG A 50 -21.73 7.72 18.91
CA ARG A 50 -22.04 7.93 20.34
C ARG A 50 -23.12 8.98 20.60
N MET A 51 -23.25 9.97 19.72
CA MET A 51 -24.19 11.08 19.91
C MET A 51 -25.52 10.81 19.20
N TYR A 52 -25.45 10.26 18.00
CA TYR A 52 -26.58 9.96 17.12
C TYR A 52 -26.32 8.63 16.40
N PRO A 53 -26.60 7.48 17.04
CA PRO A 53 -26.40 6.15 16.43
C PRO A 53 -27.12 5.99 15.10
N GLU A 54 -28.33 6.54 14.98
CA GLU A 54 -29.14 6.52 13.75
C GLU A 54 -28.42 7.13 12.54
N LEU A 55 -27.64 8.21 12.76
CA LEU A 55 -26.84 8.83 11.70
C LEU A 55 -25.60 7.99 11.37
N GLY A 56 -25.03 7.30 12.35
CA GLY A 56 -23.94 6.34 12.16
C GLY A 56 -24.35 5.17 11.27
N ASP A 57 -25.46 4.52 11.60
CA ASP A 57 -26.03 3.43 10.80
C ASP A 57 -26.41 3.92 9.40
N PHE A 58 -26.99 5.12 9.28
CA PHE A 58 -27.37 5.69 7.99
C PHE A 58 -26.15 5.94 7.09
N LEU A 59 -25.04 6.44 7.63
CA LEU A 59 -23.79 6.58 6.90
C LEU A 59 -23.25 5.22 6.40
N LEU A 60 -23.29 4.18 7.23
CA LEU A 60 -22.78 2.85 6.86
C LEU A 60 -23.63 2.17 5.79
N GLU A 61 -24.96 2.27 5.91
CA GLU A 61 -25.90 1.52 5.10
C GLU A 61 -26.37 2.26 3.83
N LYS A 62 -26.49 3.59 3.87
CA LYS A 62 -26.95 4.44 2.76
C LYS A 62 -26.10 5.72 2.64
N PRO A 63 -24.80 5.60 2.34
CA PRO A 63 -23.88 6.72 2.30
C PRO A 63 -24.24 7.80 1.28
N ASN A 64 -24.76 7.44 0.09
CA ASN A 64 -25.11 8.44 -0.94
C ASN A 64 -26.17 9.43 -0.41
N GLU A 65 -27.25 8.92 0.19
CA GLU A 65 -28.29 9.75 0.80
C GLU A 65 -27.75 10.53 2.01
N PHE A 66 -26.88 9.91 2.82
CA PHE A 66 -26.23 10.59 3.94
C PHE A 66 -25.38 11.79 3.48
N PHE A 67 -24.58 11.64 2.41
CA PHE A 67 -23.77 12.75 1.89
C PHE A 67 -24.60 13.88 1.27
N ASN A 68 -25.82 13.60 0.80
CA ASN A 68 -26.77 14.64 0.41
C ASN A 68 -27.22 15.46 1.63
N ILE A 69 -27.50 14.80 2.77
CA ILE A 69 -27.80 15.47 4.06
C ILE A 69 -26.62 16.33 4.52
N VAL A 70 -25.40 15.81 4.41
CA VAL A 70 -24.18 16.54 4.74
C VAL A 70 -24.06 17.79 3.87
N SER A 71 -24.24 17.66 2.56
CA SER A 71 -24.15 18.78 1.61
C SER A 71 -25.18 19.86 1.92
N ALA A 72 -26.44 19.48 2.13
CA ALA A 72 -27.50 20.40 2.54
C ALA A 72 -27.20 21.09 3.89
N THR A 73 -26.61 20.36 4.84
CA THR A 73 -26.20 20.93 6.13
C THR A 73 -25.11 21.98 5.97
N ILE A 74 -24.10 21.72 5.14
CA ILE A 74 -23.01 22.67 4.87
C ILE A 74 -23.52 23.92 4.14
N GLU A 75 -24.46 23.77 3.20
CA GLU A 75 -25.12 24.89 2.53
C GLU A 75 -25.91 25.77 3.52
N GLN A 76 -26.63 25.16 4.47
CA GLN A 76 -27.36 25.89 5.52
C GLN A 76 -26.45 26.66 6.49
N LEU A 77 -25.19 26.25 6.64
CA LEU A 77 -24.21 26.96 7.45
C LEU A 77 -23.68 28.24 6.76
N GLN A 78 -24.02 28.46 5.48
CA GLN A 78 -23.64 29.65 4.70
C GLN A 78 -22.14 29.97 4.80
N LEU A 79 -21.30 28.93 4.69
CA LEU A 79 -19.85 29.09 4.74
C LEU A 79 -19.37 29.85 3.50
N GLU A 80 -18.36 30.70 3.68
CA GLU A 80 -17.77 31.50 2.58
C GLU A 80 -17.15 30.63 1.47
N LYS A 81 -16.77 29.38 1.80
CA LYS A 81 -16.13 28.42 0.90
C LYS A 81 -16.73 27.02 1.09
N LYS A 82 -16.72 26.22 0.02
CA LYS A 82 -17.11 24.81 0.05
C LYS A 82 -16.13 24.04 0.92
N VAL A 83 -16.64 23.26 1.88
CA VAL A 83 -15.84 22.39 2.76
C VAL A 83 -16.28 20.96 2.56
N ASN A 84 -15.33 20.10 2.22
CA ASN A 84 -15.58 18.67 2.09
C ASN A 84 -15.55 18.01 3.47
N VAL A 85 -16.51 17.13 3.73
CA VAL A 85 -16.60 16.38 4.99
C VAL A 85 -16.09 14.95 4.77
N ARG A 86 -15.12 14.57 5.58
CA ARG A 86 -14.34 13.34 5.47
C ARG A 86 -14.50 12.55 6.76
N PHE A 87 -14.74 11.24 6.71
CA PHE A 87 -14.99 10.41 7.90
C PHE A 87 -13.84 9.46 8.20
N LYS A 88 -13.39 9.41 9.46
CA LYS A 88 -12.37 8.46 9.94
C LYS A 88 -12.90 7.57 11.06
N ASN A 89 -12.11 6.55 11.41
CA ASN A 89 -12.44 5.57 12.47
C ASN A 89 -13.72 4.76 12.22
N ILE A 90 -13.96 4.39 10.96
CA ILE A 90 -15.05 3.48 10.60
C ILE A 90 -14.79 2.09 11.20
N PRO A 91 -15.76 1.47 11.90
CA PRO A 91 -15.57 0.19 12.59
C PRO A 91 -15.44 -0.99 11.63
N LYS A 92 -16.08 -0.91 10.45
CA LYS A 92 -16.13 -1.99 9.46
C LYS A 92 -14.91 -1.95 8.55
N ILE A 93 -13.81 -2.57 8.99
CA ILE A 93 -12.62 -2.83 8.16
C ILE A 93 -12.84 -4.17 7.44
N VAL A 94 -12.80 -4.14 6.11
CA VAL A 94 -13.00 -5.31 5.23
C VAL A 94 -11.71 -5.57 4.48
N ASN A 95 -11.24 -6.81 4.49
CA ASN A 95 -10.09 -7.20 3.69
C ASN A 95 -10.42 -7.11 2.21
N ILE A 96 -9.44 -6.79 1.37
CA ILE A 96 -9.65 -6.62 -0.08
C ILE A 96 -10.16 -7.92 -0.70
N ARG A 97 -9.67 -9.07 -0.24
CA ARG A 97 -10.14 -10.41 -0.67
C ARG A 97 -11.60 -10.72 -0.31
N ASP A 98 -12.14 -10.06 0.71
CA ASP A 98 -13.47 -10.31 1.26
C ASP A 98 -14.55 -9.38 0.66
N LEU A 99 -14.17 -8.53 -0.29
CA LEU A 99 -15.12 -7.70 -1.03
C LEU A 99 -16.09 -8.59 -1.84
N ARG A 100 -17.39 -8.34 -1.67
CA ARG A 100 -18.50 -9.14 -2.20
C ARG A 100 -19.66 -8.20 -2.52
N ALA A 101 -20.65 -8.70 -3.27
CA ALA A 101 -21.83 -7.92 -3.66
C ALA A 101 -22.58 -7.28 -2.48
N LYS A 102 -22.59 -7.93 -1.29
CA LYS A 102 -23.20 -7.39 -0.07
C LYS A 102 -22.57 -6.07 0.43
N HIS A 103 -21.39 -5.71 -0.08
CA HIS A 103 -20.66 -4.51 0.30
C HIS A 103 -20.87 -3.35 -0.71
N ILE A 104 -21.50 -3.59 -1.86
CA ILE A 104 -21.79 -2.55 -2.86
C ILE A 104 -22.71 -1.50 -2.23
N ASP A 105 -22.44 -0.23 -2.53
CA ASP A 105 -23.12 0.95 -2.02
C ASP A 105 -23.08 1.11 -0.49
N LYS A 106 -22.22 0.35 0.20
CA LYS A 106 -21.97 0.51 1.64
C LYS A 106 -20.72 1.33 1.88
N PHE A 107 -20.72 2.03 3.02
CA PHE A 107 -19.54 2.75 3.48
C PHE A 107 -18.62 1.79 4.23
N ILE A 108 -17.46 1.50 3.65
CA ILE A 108 -16.51 0.51 4.17
C ILE A 108 -15.13 1.12 4.32
N CYS A 109 -14.30 0.44 5.09
CA CYS A 109 -12.88 0.72 5.21
C CYS A 109 -12.06 -0.45 4.68
N VAL A 110 -11.06 -0.17 3.85
CA VAL A 110 -10.09 -1.15 3.37
C VAL A 110 -8.67 -0.67 3.72
N GLU A 111 -7.77 -1.62 3.89
CA GLU A 111 -6.36 -1.36 4.12
C GLU A 111 -5.52 -2.03 3.04
N GLY A 112 -4.51 -1.32 2.52
CA GLY A 112 -3.63 -1.86 1.50
C GLY A 112 -2.42 -1.00 1.21
N ILE A 113 -1.49 -1.54 0.44
CA ILE A 113 -0.29 -0.86 -0.05
C ILE A 113 -0.57 -0.35 -1.47
N VAL A 114 -0.29 0.92 -1.74
CA VAL A 114 -0.43 1.48 -3.08
C VAL A 114 0.56 0.80 -4.01
N ARG A 115 0.05 0.04 -4.98
CA ARG A 115 0.86 -0.63 -6.00
C ARG A 115 0.97 0.20 -7.26
N LYS A 116 -0.13 0.83 -7.66
CA LYS A 116 -0.22 1.66 -8.85
C LYS A 116 -0.84 3.00 -8.54
N ALA A 117 -0.36 4.04 -9.20
CA ALA A 117 -0.99 5.35 -9.15
C ALA A 117 -0.98 6.03 -10.53
N SER A 118 -2.12 6.62 -10.89
CA SER A 118 -2.28 7.34 -12.13
C SER A 118 -1.79 8.79 -12.04
N GLU A 119 -1.63 9.40 -13.20
CA GLU A 119 -1.61 10.87 -13.30
C GLU A 119 -2.96 11.46 -12.86
N ILE A 120 -2.89 12.71 -12.39
CA ILE A 120 -4.07 13.51 -12.06
C ILE A 120 -4.69 14.00 -13.36
N ARG A 121 -6.01 13.86 -13.49
CA ARG A 121 -6.74 14.32 -14.68
C ARG A 121 -8.04 15.01 -14.29
N PRO A 122 -8.43 16.08 -15.01
CA PRO A 122 -9.72 16.69 -14.81
C PRO A 122 -10.82 15.81 -15.40
N GLU A 123 -11.89 15.62 -14.65
CA GLU A 123 -13.04 14.83 -15.01
C GLU A 123 -14.30 15.69 -14.95
N ILE A 124 -15.15 15.60 -15.99
CA ILE A 124 -16.41 16.34 -16.03
C ILE A 124 -17.40 15.67 -15.08
N VAL A 125 -17.87 16.41 -14.07
CA VAL A 125 -18.90 15.98 -13.12
C VAL A 125 -20.29 16.33 -13.63
N ALA A 126 -20.43 17.54 -14.17
CA ALA A 126 -21.69 18.03 -14.71
C ALA A 126 -21.47 18.94 -15.92
N LYS A 127 -22.45 18.96 -16.81
CA LYS A 127 -22.57 19.97 -17.87
C LYS A 127 -23.74 20.88 -17.59
N LEU A 128 -23.53 22.17 -17.85
CA LEU A 128 -24.54 23.20 -17.73
C LEU A 128 -25.13 23.48 -19.10
N TRP A 129 -26.45 23.38 -19.20
CA TRP A 129 -27.20 23.54 -20.43
C TRP A 129 -28.18 24.68 -20.29
N GLU A 130 -28.15 25.64 -21.20
CA GLU A 130 -29.12 26.73 -21.24
C GLU A 130 -30.32 26.36 -22.11
N CYS A 131 -31.52 26.59 -21.57
CA CYS A 131 -32.75 26.47 -22.33
C CYS A 131 -32.98 27.70 -23.21
N PRO A 132 -33.06 27.58 -24.54
CA PRO A 132 -33.20 28.73 -25.44
C PRO A 132 -34.52 29.50 -25.29
N GLU A 133 -35.57 28.87 -24.76
CA GLU A 133 -36.88 29.53 -24.61
C GLU A 133 -37.02 30.37 -23.33
N CYS A 134 -36.40 29.96 -22.22
CA CYS A 134 -36.59 30.62 -20.92
C CYS A 134 -35.29 31.06 -20.25
N GLY A 135 -34.12 30.73 -20.81
CA GLY A 135 -32.82 31.05 -20.24
C GLY A 135 -32.43 30.21 -19.01
N GLU A 136 -33.25 29.25 -18.59
CA GLU A 136 -32.95 28.40 -17.43
C GLU A 136 -31.68 27.57 -17.65
N ILE A 137 -30.78 27.57 -16.67
CA ILE A 137 -29.54 26.79 -16.68
C ILE A 137 -29.81 25.43 -16.02
N ILE A 138 -29.84 24.39 -16.83
CA ILE A 138 -30.08 23.02 -16.40
C ILE A 138 -28.72 22.32 -16.19
N ARG A 139 -28.46 21.94 -14.95
CA ARG A 139 -27.30 21.10 -14.58
C ARG A 139 -27.61 19.63 -14.86
N GLN A 140 -26.79 18.98 -15.69
CA GLN A 140 -26.86 17.54 -15.96
C GLN A 140 -25.61 16.86 -15.45
N GLU A 141 -25.78 15.97 -14.49
CA GLU A 141 -24.70 15.16 -13.93
C GLU A 141 -24.30 14.04 -14.87
N ARG A 142 -23.04 13.62 -14.75
CA ARG A 142 -22.50 12.51 -15.51
C ARG A 142 -23.10 11.18 -15.05
N LYS A 143 -23.51 10.35 -16.01
CA LYS A 143 -23.90 8.94 -15.78
C LYS A 143 -22.94 8.02 -16.53
N GLY A 144 -22.12 7.27 -15.78
CA GLY A 144 -21.10 6.39 -16.36
C GLY A 144 -20.02 7.19 -17.10
N THR A 145 -19.85 6.98 -18.41
CA THR A 145 -18.89 7.71 -19.26
C THR A 145 -19.50 8.88 -20.02
N PHE A 146 -20.81 9.09 -19.94
CA PHE A 146 -21.52 10.09 -20.74
C PHE A 146 -22.26 11.10 -19.86
N VAL A 147 -22.28 12.35 -20.31
CA VAL A 147 -23.18 13.37 -19.76
C VAL A 147 -24.31 13.55 -20.76
N SER A 148 -25.51 13.13 -20.39
CA SER A 148 -26.69 13.25 -21.23
C SER A 148 -27.15 14.70 -21.35
N LYS A 149 -27.69 15.07 -22.51
CA LYS A 149 -28.40 16.34 -22.66
C LYS A 149 -29.71 16.30 -21.85
N PRO A 150 -30.22 17.45 -21.36
CA PRO A 150 -31.52 17.51 -20.74
C PRO A 150 -32.61 17.05 -21.73
N PHE A 151 -33.53 16.21 -21.26
CA PHE A 151 -34.66 15.76 -22.07
C PHE A 151 -35.79 16.80 -22.14
N LYS A 152 -35.95 17.59 -21.07
CA LYS A 152 -37.03 18.56 -20.92
C LYS A 152 -36.64 19.65 -19.93
N CYS A 153 -37.02 20.88 -20.23
CA CYS A 153 -36.97 22.01 -19.32
C CYS A 153 -38.29 22.15 -18.55
N ASN A 154 -38.26 22.78 -17.36
CA ASN A 154 -39.46 23.10 -16.59
C ASN A 154 -40.46 23.97 -17.38
N CYS A 155 -39.99 24.82 -18.31
CA CYS A 155 -40.84 25.61 -19.20
C CYS A 155 -41.58 24.79 -20.27
N GLY A 156 -41.28 23.49 -20.41
CA GLY A 156 -41.87 22.59 -21.39
C GLY A 156 -41.01 22.34 -22.63
N ASN A 157 -39.97 23.16 -22.88
CA ASN A 157 -39.06 22.97 -24.01
C ASN A 157 -38.35 21.60 -23.94
N ARG A 158 -38.15 20.97 -25.10
CA ARG A 158 -37.48 19.66 -25.26
C ARG A 158 -36.36 19.68 -26.30
N ARG A 159 -36.07 20.83 -26.92
CA ARG A 159 -35.17 20.95 -28.06
C ARG A 159 -34.08 22.00 -27.82
N ASP A 160 -32.97 21.82 -28.54
CA ASP A 160 -31.92 22.82 -28.74
C ASP A 160 -31.28 23.40 -27.48
N PHE A 161 -31.14 22.57 -26.44
CA PHE A 161 -30.33 22.91 -25.26
C PHE A 161 -28.88 23.19 -25.67
N LYS A 162 -28.40 24.38 -25.30
CA LYS A 162 -27.03 24.83 -25.61
C LYS A 162 -26.12 24.54 -24.42
N GLU A 163 -24.96 23.94 -24.68
CA GLU A 163 -23.94 23.75 -23.64
C GLU A 163 -23.31 25.12 -23.34
N VAL A 164 -23.50 25.62 -22.12
CA VAL A 164 -22.97 26.92 -21.67
C VAL A 164 -21.77 26.78 -20.76
N GLY A 165 -21.59 25.61 -20.14
CA GLY A 165 -20.48 25.38 -19.23
C GLY A 165 -20.32 23.92 -18.85
N LYS A 166 -19.21 23.65 -18.16
CA LYS A 166 -18.89 22.34 -17.60
C LYS A 166 -18.25 22.52 -16.23
N GLU A 167 -18.65 21.68 -15.29
CA GLU A 167 -18.03 21.54 -13.98
C GLU A 167 -17.04 20.39 -14.06
N MET A 168 -15.80 20.64 -13.66
CA MET A 168 -14.73 19.65 -13.67
C MET A 168 -14.13 19.54 -12.26
N ILE A 169 -13.78 18.33 -11.88
CA ILE A 169 -13.00 18.06 -10.68
C ILE A 169 -11.75 17.28 -11.06
N ASP A 170 -10.67 17.48 -10.32
CA ASP A 170 -9.48 16.66 -10.51
C ASP A 170 -9.70 15.28 -9.87
N THR A 171 -9.36 14.25 -10.64
CA THR A 171 -9.45 12.85 -10.22
C THR A 171 -8.12 12.14 -10.44
N ARG A 172 -7.87 11.17 -9.56
CA ARG A 172 -6.71 10.26 -9.61
C ARG A 172 -7.19 8.89 -9.18
N TRP A 173 -6.73 7.86 -9.85
CA TRP A 173 -7.00 6.49 -9.42
C TRP A 173 -5.72 5.84 -8.94
N ILE A 174 -5.85 5.01 -7.92
CA ILE A 174 -4.78 4.20 -7.38
C ILE A 174 -5.25 2.75 -7.30
N VAL A 175 -4.32 1.80 -7.34
CA VAL A 175 -4.62 0.40 -7.05
C VAL A 175 -3.90 0.05 -5.77
N ILE A 176 -4.67 -0.37 -4.78
CA ILE A 176 -4.13 -0.87 -3.52
C ILE A 176 -4.12 -2.40 -3.54
N GLU A 177 -3.07 -2.97 -2.96
CA GLU A 177 -2.85 -4.39 -2.81
C GLU A 177 -2.88 -4.78 -1.33
N GLU A 178 -3.42 -5.96 -1.05
CA GLU A 178 -3.47 -6.50 0.31
C GLU A 178 -2.05 -6.74 0.89
N PRO A 179 -1.82 -6.43 2.17
CA PRO A 179 -0.54 -6.72 2.82
C PRO A 179 -0.22 -8.22 2.82
N PHE A 180 1.04 -8.57 2.57
CA PHE A 180 1.48 -9.97 2.43
C PHE A 180 1.33 -10.81 3.71
N GLU A 181 1.39 -10.15 4.87
CA GLU A 181 1.16 -10.75 6.20
C GLU A 181 -0.20 -11.47 6.30
N LEU A 182 -1.18 -11.08 5.48
CA LEU A 182 -2.52 -11.66 5.46
C LEU A 182 -2.71 -12.69 4.34
N THR A 183 -1.72 -12.90 3.48
CA THR A 183 -1.82 -13.74 2.27
C THR A 183 -0.97 -15.00 2.38
N GLU A 184 -1.43 -15.99 3.13
CA GLU A 184 -0.79 -17.31 3.15
C GLU A 184 -1.14 -18.09 1.87
N GLY A 185 -0.18 -18.19 0.94
CA GLY A 185 -0.25 -19.09 -0.22
C GLY A 185 -1.09 -18.64 -1.43
N GLU A 186 -1.89 -17.58 -1.29
CA GLU A 186 -2.72 -17.01 -2.36
C GLU A 186 -2.14 -15.72 -2.95
N ARG A 187 -2.50 -15.41 -4.21
CA ARG A 187 -2.14 -14.12 -4.81
C ARG A 187 -2.88 -12.99 -4.07
N PRO A 188 -2.17 -11.91 -3.67
CA PRO A 188 -2.81 -10.79 -2.99
C PRO A 188 -3.87 -10.15 -3.88
N SER A 189 -5.04 -9.90 -3.30
CA SER A 189 -6.14 -9.26 -4.00
C SER A 189 -5.88 -7.75 -4.11
N GLN A 190 -6.42 -7.16 -5.16
CA GLN A 190 -6.26 -5.74 -5.47
C GLN A 190 -7.62 -5.09 -5.67
N VAL A 191 -7.72 -3.81 -5.31
CA VAL A 191 -8.90 -2.99 -5.60
C VAL A 191 -8.48 -1.62 -6.09
N THR A 192 -9.17 -1.12 -7.11
CA THR A 192 -9.00 0.23 -7.62
C THR A 192 -9.73 1.20 -6.71
N VAL A 193 -9.09 2.32 -6.39
CA VAL A 193 -9.63 3.39 -5.56
C VAL A 193 -9.62 4.68 -6.37
N LEU A 194 -10.77 5.35 -6.43
CA LEU A 194 -10.93 6.66 -7.05
C LEU A 194 -10.77 7.73 -5.97
N LEU A 195 -9.90 8.71 -6.24
CA LEU A 195 -9.63 9.87 -5.40
C LEU A 195 -10.10 11.12 -6.14
N THR A 196 -10.74 12.03 -5.41
CA THR A 196 -11.35 13.25 -5.96
C THR A 196 -11.05 14.46 -5.09
N GLU A 197 -11.08 15.65 -5.70
CA GLU A 197 -10.97 16.96 -5.02
C GLU A 197 -9.71 17.07 -4.12
N ASP A 198 -9.86 17.31 -2.82
CA ASP A 198 -8.76 17.54 -1.88
C ASP A 198 -7.83 16.34 -1.69
N LEU A 199 -8.31 15.11 -1.96
CA LEU A 199 -7.47 13.90 -1.92
C LEU A 199 -6.42 13.86 -3.05
N VAL A 200 -6.60 14.72 -4.06
CA VAL A 200 -5.72 14.84 -5.23
C VAL A 200 -4.77 16.03 -5.11
N SER A 201 -4.85 16.79 -4.00
CA SER A 201 -3.91 17.86 -3.66
C SER A 201 -2.44 17.39 -3.64
N PRO A 202 -1.45 18.29 -3.69
CA PRO A 202 -0.04 17.90 -3.64
C PRO A 202 0.31 17.03 -2.43
N GLU A 203 -0.32 17.25 -1.27
CA GLU A 203 -0.16 16.42 -0.08
C GLU A 203 -0.84 15.06 -0.24
N GLY A 204 -2.10 15.05 -0.71
CA GLY A 204 -2.84 13.82 -1.00
C GLY A 204 -2.13 12.93 -2.02
N ARG A 205 -1.49 13.53 -3.04
CA ARG A 205 -0.66 12.84 -4.02
C ARG A 205 0.52 12.12 -3.36
N ARG A 206 1.27 12.79 -2.49
CA ARG A 206 2.42 12.18 -1.79
C ARG A 206 2.00 11.03 -0.91
N ILE A 207 0.87 11.17 -0.21
CA ILE A 207 0.30 10.10 0.62
C ILE A 207 -0.10 8.91 -0.26
N THR A 208 -0.64 9.17 -1.45
CA THR A 208 -1.15 8.15 -2.38
C THR A 208 -0.17 7.74 -3.46
N ASP A 209 1.13 8.01 -3.28
CA ASP A 209 2.16 7.52 -4.18
C ASP A 209 2.46 6.02 -3.91
N PRO A 210 2.91 5.28 -4.95
CA PRO A 210 3.21 3.86 -4.82
C PRO A 210 4.22 3.54 -3.71
N GLY A 211 3.98 2.47 -2.94
CA GLY A 211 4.80 2.04 -1.80
C GLY A 211 4.24 2.41 -0.43
N ASN A 212 3.32 3.37 -0.37
CA ASN A 212 2.69 3.78 0.89
C ASN A 212 1.58 2.80 1.31
N ARG A 213 1.48 2.53 2.61
CA ARG A 213 0.39 1.73 3.20
C ARG A 213 -0.69 2.69 3.68
N LEU A 214 -1.92 2.46 3.26
CA LEU A 214 -3.05 3.38 3.47
C LEU A 214 -4.22 2.65 4.10
N LYS A 215 -4.94 3.38 4.96
CA LYS A 215 -6.30 3.05 5.36
C LYS A 215 -7.23 3.95 4.56
N ILE A 216 -8.15 3.37 3.80
CA ILE A 216 -9.04 4.13 2.92
C ILE A 216 -10.47 3.80 3.29
N THR A 217 -11.26 4.83 3.58
CA THR A 217 -12.70 4.74 3.80
C THR A 217 -13.43 5.31 2.61
N GLY A 218 -14.47 4.63 2.15
CA GLY A 218 -15.19 5.04 0.96
C GLY A 218 -16.41 4.20 0.68
N ILE A 219 -17.05 4.49 -0.45
CA ILE A 219 -18.23 3.76 -0.92
C ILE A 219 -17.76 2.74 -1.96
N LEU A 220 -18.04 1.46 -1.73
CA LEU A 220 -17.75 0.44 -2.74
C LEU A 220 -18.76 0.56 -3.87
N ARG A 221 -18.27 0.76 -5.09
CA ARG A 221 -19.08 0.87 -6.31
C ARG A 221 -18.70 -0.22 -7.30
N ASP A 222 -19.60 -0.48 -8.23
CA ASP A 222 -19.40 -1.38 -9.34
C ASP A 222 -19.24 -0.61 -10.66
N VAL A 223 -18.47 -1.19 -11.57
CA VAL A 223 -18.29 -0.68 -12.93
C VAL A 223 -18.37 -1.84 -13.91
N PRO A 224 -19.07 -1.70 -15.05
CA PRO A 224 -19.10 -2.74 -16.07
C PRO A 224 -17.72 -2.98 -16.67
N ARG A 225 -17.33 -4.25 -16.74
CA ARG A 225 -16.05 -4.68 -17.31
C ARG A 225 -16.12 -4.63 -18.84
N GLY A 226 -15.46 -3.64 -19.43
CA GLY A 226 -15.37 -3.45 -20.88
C GLY A 226 -16.46 -2.54 -21.43
N LYS A 227 -17.25 -3.00 -22.41
CA LYS A 227 -18.35 -2.19 -22.98
C LYS A 227 -19.48 -2.03 -21.95
N ALA A 228 -20.21 -0.91 -22.06
CA ALA A 228 -21.26 -0.49 -21.13
C ALA A 228 -22.44 -1.49 -20.91
N ILE A 229 -22.48 -2.61 -21.65
CA ILE A 229 -23.50 -3.68 -21.54
C ILE A 229 -22.82 -5.02 -21.24
N SER A 230 -21.98 -5.05 -20.21
CA SER A 230 -21.34 -6.29 -19.74
C SER A 230 -22.03 -6.77 -18.47
N ALA A 231 -22.42 -8.06 -18.44
CA ALA A 231 -22.94 -8.70 -17.22
C ALA A 231 -21.85 -8.94 -16.16
N LYS A 232 -20.58 -8.75 -16.52
CA LYS A 232 -19.44 -8.84 -15.60
C LYS A 232 -19.12 -7.44 -15.09
N LEU A 233 -19.21 -7.26 -13.78
CA LEU A 233 -18.91 -6.03 -13.08
C LEU A 233 -17.59 -6.22 -12.31
N ASP A 234 -16.75 -5.19 -12.29
CA ASP A 234 -15.59 -5.10 -11.40
C ASP A 234 -15.91 -4.08 -10.28
N PHE A 235 -15.25 -4.20 -9.14
CA PHE A 235 -15.42 -3.28 -8.01
C PHE A 235 -14.37 -2.17 -8.04
N TYR A 236 -14.77 -0.97 -7.64
CA TYR A 236 -13.85 0.11 -7.26
C TYR A 236 -14.36 0.81 -6.01
N LEU A 237 -13.46 1.43 -5.26
CA LEU A 237 -13.79 2.18 -4.06
C LEU A 237 -13.77 3.69 -4.38
N ASP A 238 -14.88 4.37 -4.20
CA ASP A 238 -14.93 5.84 -4.24
C ASP A 238 -14.50 6.40 -2.88
N ALA A 239 -13.30 6.96 -2.80
CA ALA A 239 -12.68 7.31 -1.53
C ALA A 239 -13.32 8.56 -0.92
N ASN A 240 -13.81 8.40 0.31
CA ASN A 240 -14.15 9.54 1.14
C ASN A 240 -12.94 10.00 1.94
N HIS A 241 -12.14 9.14 2.59
CA HIS A 241 -11.00 9.59 3.39
C HIS A 241 -9.83 8.63 3.25
N VAL A 242 -8.63 9.19 3.14
CA VAL A 242 -7.37 8.44 3.03
C VAL A 242 -6.50 8.84 4.21
N GLU A 243 -6.08 7.84 4.97
CA GLU A 243 -5.20 8.01 6.11
C GLU A 243 -3.91 7.22 5.84
N PRO A 244 -2.73 7.88 5.79
CA PRO A 244 -1.47 7.15 5.75
C PRO A 244 -1.34 6.33 7.02
N ILE A 245 -1.12 5.03 6.84
CA ILE A 245 -0.63 4.21 7.94
C ILE A 245 0.88 4.41 7.91
N GLU A 246 1.39 5.27 8.78
CA GLU A 246 2.83 5.34 9.02
C GLU A 246 3.30 3.94 9.37
N THR A 247 4.09 3.38 8.45
CA THR A 247 4.71 2.08 8.57
C THR A 247 5.99 2.28 9.36
N GLY A 248 5.80 2.62 10.63
CA GLY A 248 6.75 2.27 11.67
C GLY A 248 6.31 0.96 12.33
N TRP A 249 7.21 0.37 13.10
CA TRP A 249 6.92 -0.66 14.11
C TRP A 249 5.85 -0.23 15.14
N GLU A 250 5.33 0.99 15.02
CA GLU A 250 4.45 1.72 15.93
C GLU A 250 3.01 1.17 16.01
N LYS A 251 2.59 0.30 15.06
CA LYS A 251 1.31 -0.42 15.17
C LYS A 251 1.40 -1.79 15.85
N LEU A 252 2.60 -2.28 16.20
CA LEU A 252 2.68 -3.32 17.21
C LEU A 252 2.17 -2.68 18.49
N VAL A 253 0.94 -3.01 18.89
CA VAL A 253 0.41 -2.63 20.20
C VAL A 253 1.23 -3.42 21.22
N ILE A 254 2.36 -2.85 21.63
CA ILE A 254 3.22 -3.44 22.65
C ILE A 254 2.43 -3.37 23.95
N THR A 255 1.94 -4.51 24.41
CA THR A 255 1.28 -4.56 25.70
C THR A 255 2.32 -4.33 26.79
N LYS A 256 1.87 -3.93 27.99
CA LYS A 256 2.78 -3.82 29.15
C LYS A 256 3.44 -5.16 29.49
N GLU A 257 2.79 -6.28 29.13
CA GLU A 257 3.35 -7.63 29.30
C GLU A 257 4.48 -7.89 28.31
N ASP A 258 4.29 -7.51 27.03
CA ASP A 258 5.33 -7.63 26.01
C ASP A 258 6.55 -6.77 26.35
N GLU A 259 6.34 -5.53 26.78
CA GLU A 259 7.41 -4.64 27.22
C GLU A 259 8.21 -5.25 28.38
N LYS A 260 7.51 -5.89 29.34
CA LYS A 260 8.15 -6.58 30.47
C LYS A 260 8.98 -7.77 29.98
N ARG A 261 8.43 -8.61 29.11
CA ARG A 261 9.14 -9.77 28.53
C ARG A 261 10.38 -9.33 27.74
N ILE A 262 10.27 -8.27 26.93
CA ILE A 262 11.40 -7.71 26.18
C ILE A 262 12.49 -7.23 27.14
N LYS A 263 12.14 -6.52 28.21
CA LYS A 263 13.09 -6.06 29.23
C LYS A 263 13.72 -7.20 30.02
N GLU A 264 13.00 -8.29 30.25
CA GLU A 264 13.53 -9.50 30.89
C GLU A 264 14.51 -10.23 29.97
N LEU A 265 14.17 -10.37 28.68
CA LEU A 265 15.06 -10.95 27.66
C LEU A 265 16.32 -10.10 27.45
N ALA A 266 16.20 -8.77 27.41
CA ALA A 266 17.31 -7.86 27.22
C ALA A 266 18.34 -7.88 28.37
N LYS A 267 17.97 -8.40 29.54
CA LYS A 267 18.88 -8.56 30.69
C LYS A 267 19.68 -9.87 30.65
N ARG A 268 19.35 -10.78 29.74
CA ARG A 268 20.06 -12.05 29.63
C ARG A 268 21.40 -11.85 28.94
N ASP A 269 22.45 -12.42 29.53
CA ASP A 269 23.80 -12.36 28.96
C ASP A 269 23.94 -13.21 27.68
N ASP A 270 23.10 -14.23 27.51
CA ASP A 270 23.08 -15.16 26.38
C ASP A 270 22.13 -14.75 25.24
N ILE A 271 21.65 -13.50 25.23
CA ILE A 271 20.61 -13.05 24.29
C ILE A 271 21.00 -13.18 22.81
N TYR A 272 22.26 -12.89 22.46
CA TYR A 272 22.74 -13.00 21.08
C TYR A 272 22.67 -14.44 20.58
N ASP A 273 23.08 -15.39 21.41
CA ASP A 273 23.08 -16.81 21.08
C ASP A 273 21.65 -17.32 20.88
N ILE A 274 20.74 -16.92 21.77
CA ILE A 274 19.32 -17.26 21.66
C ILE A 274 18.73 -16.74 20.33
N LEU A 275 19.01 -15.48 19.97
CA LEU A 275 18.49 -14.88 18.73
C LEU A 275 19.03 -15.59 17.49
N VAL A 276 20.33 -15.90 17.50
CA VAL A 276 21.01 -16.59 16.39
C VAL A 276 20.50 -18.01 16.22
N ASP A 277 20.34 -18.74 17.31
CA ASP A 277 19.84 -20.11 17.30
C ASP A 277 18.35 -20.18 16.92
N SER A 278 17.58 -19.15 17.26
CA SER A 278 16.14 -19.04 16.93
C SER A 278 15.86 -18.66 15.48
N LEU A 279 16.80 -18.04 14.75
CA LEU A 279 16.55 -17.54 13.39
C LEU A 279 16.18 -18.64 12.40
N ALA A 280 16.95 -19.74 12.40
CA ALA A 280 16.72 -20.87 11.51
C ALA A 280 17.10 -22.17 12.23
N PRO A 281 16.23 -22.68 13.13
CA PRO A 281 16.49 -23.90 13.87
C PRO A 281 16.62 -25.11 12.96
N SER A 282 16.00 -25.12 11.78
CA SER A 282 16.10 -26.24 10.84
C SER A 282 17.47 -26.39 10.16
N LEU A 283 18.37 -25.40 10.29
CA LEU A 283 19.68 -25.39 9.65
C LEU A 283 20.80 -25.52 10.68
N TYR A 284 21.60 -26.57 10.55
CA TYR A 284 22.78 -26.79 11.37
C TYR A 284 23.92 -25.83 11.01
N GLY A 285 24.54 -25.21 12.02
CA GLY A 285 25.68 -24.32 11.86
C GLY A 285 25.32 -22.94 11.28
N LEU A 286 26.21 -22.39 10.43
CA LEU A 286 26.09 -21.06 9.81
C LEU A 286 25.97 -19.90 10.82
N ARG A 287 26.56 -20.05 12.01
CA ARG A 287 26.40 -19.09 13.12
C ARG A 287 26.75 -17.65 12.71
N GLU A 288 27.89 -17.45 12.06
CA GLU A 288 28.33 -16.13 11.58
C GLU A 288 27.34 -15.48 10.58
N ILE A 289 26.75 -16.29 9.69
CA ILE A 289 25.77 -15.82 8.71
C ILE A 289 24.46 -15.46 9.41
N LYS A 290 24.00 -16.32 10.32
CA LYS A 290 22.78 -16.08 11.11
C LYS A 290 22.92 -14.83 11.98
N GLU A 291 24.06 -14.64 12.63
CA GLU A 291 24.39 -13.44 13.40
C GLU A 291 24.37 -12.18 12.53
N SER A 292 24.99 -12.24 11.35
CA SER A 292 24.98 -11.14 10.39
C SER A 292 23.56 -10.79 9.93
N ILE A 293 22.72 -11.79 9.67
CA ILE A 293 21.32 -11.58 9.31
C ILE A 293 20.56 -10.93 10.47
N ILE A 294 20.77 -11.39 11.71
CA ILE A 294 20.16 -10.75 12.88
C ILE A 294 20.54 -9.26 12.96
N LEU A 295 21.83 -8.93 12.79
CA LEU A 295 22.28 -7.53 12.76
C LEU A 295 21.63 -6.73 11.61
N GLN A 296 21.47 -7.35 10.44
CA GLN A 296 20.74 -6.75 9.33
C GLN A 296 19.26 -6.48 9.66
N LEU A 297 18.59 -7.37 10.40
CA LEU A 297 17.20 -7.19 10.81
C LEU A 297 17.00 -6.02 11.76
N PHE A 298 17.93 -5.81 12.70
CA PHE A 298 17.90 -4.64 13.59
C PHE A 298 18.31 -3.35 12.87
N GLY A 299 19.19 -3.46 11.87
CA GLY A 299 19.70 -2.33 11.10
C GLY A 299 20.65 -1.43 11.91
N GLY A 300 21.25 -0.48 11.22
CA GLY A 300 22.10 0.57 11.78
C GLY A 300 21.35 1.89 11.96
N VAL A 301 22.00 2.83 12.65
CA VAL A 301 21.45 4.17 12.87
C VAL A 301 21.82 5.06 11.68
N PRO A 302 20.85 5.54 10.87
CA PRO A 302 21.14 6.50 9.82
C PRO A 302 21.62 7.81 10.45
N ARG A 303 22.61 8.45 9.82
CA ARG A 303 23.16 9.71 10.30
C ARG A 303 23.23 10.74 9.20
N GLU A 304 22.73 11.92 9.47
CA GLU A 304 22.88 13.07 8.60
C GLU A 304 23.86 14.05 9.23
N LEU A 305 24.94 14.35 8.51
CA LEU A 305 25.91 15.35 8.95
C LEU A 305 25.37 16.76 8.68
N LYS A 306 25.92 17.75 9.38
CA LYS A 306 25.58 19.18 9.18
C LYS A 306 25.83 19.66 7.76
N ASP A 307 26.70 18.99 7.02
CA ASP A 307 27.07 19.30 5.63
C ASP A 307 26.07 18.69 4.61
N GLY A 308 25.00 18.03 5.07
CA GLY A 308 23.99 17.40 4.21
C GLY A 308 24.39 16.02 3.68
N THR A 309 25.51 15.45 4.14
CA THR A 309 25.90 14.07 3.80
C THR A 309 25.09 13.08 4.62
N HIS A 310 24.41 12.16 3.94
CA HIS A 310 23.60 11.12 4.54
C HIS A 310 24.36 9.78 4.59
N PHE A 311 24.45 9.17 5.77
CA PHE A 311 24.95 7.81 5.96
C PHE A 311 23.77 6.87 6.14
N ARG A 312 23.69 5.86 5.27
CA ARG A 312 22.70 4.77 5.37
C ARG A 312 22.89 3.97 6.66
N GLY A 313 21.79 3.46 7.20
CA GLY A 313 21.81 2.51 8.33
C GLY A 313 21.70 1.05 7.89
N GLU A 314 21.30 0.81 6.64
CA GLU A 314 20.94 -0.49 6.12
C GLU A 314 22.17 -1.30 5.78
N ILE A 315 22.18 -2.55 6.23
CA ILE A 315 23.26 -3.52 5.99
C ILE A 315 22.82 -4.41 4.83
N HIS A 316 23.67 -4.58 3.83
CA HIS A 316 23.44 -5.52 2.74
C HIS A 316 24.39 -6.72 2.85
N ILE A 317 23.81 -7.91 2.69
CA ILE A 317 24.50 -9.19 2.84
C ILE A 317 24.40 -9.96 1.53
N LEU A 318 25.52 -10.50 1.05
CA LEU A 318 25.60 -11.36 -0.11
C LEU A 318 26.11 -12.76 0.26
N LEU A 319 25.32 -13.78 -0.07
CA LEU A 319 25.62 -15.19 0.17
C LEU A 319 25.89 -15.92 -1.16
N ILE A 320 27.15 -16.22 -1.47
CA ILE A 320 27.54 -16.98 -2.66
C ILE A 320 28.02 -18.35 -2.22
N GLY A 321 27.71 -19.39 -2.99
CA GLY A 321 28.16 -20.72 -2.62
C GLY A 321 27.61 -21.84 -3.45
N ASP A 322 28.03 -23.04 -3.11
CA ASP A 322 27.66 -24.24 -3.82
C ASP A 322 26.16 -24.56 -3.62
N PRO A 323 25.51 -25.24 -4.58
CA PRO A 323 24.15 -25.74 -4.43
C PRO A 323 23.99 -26.57 -3.15
N ALA A 324 22.78 -26.57 -2.59
CA ALA A 324 22.42 -27.32 -1.37
C ALA A 324 23.11 -26.87 -0.05
N SER A 325 23.78 -25.71 -0.04
CA SER A 325 24.39 -25.12 1.17
C SER A 325 23.40 -24.41 2.14
N GLY A 326 22.09 -24.58 1.95
CA GLY A 326 21.05 -23.98 2.82
C GLY A 326 20.69 -22.51 2.55
N LYS A 327 21.34 -21.82 1.61
CA LYS A 327 21.12 -20.38 1.31
C LYS A 327 19.69 -20.03 0.95
N SER A 328 19.09 -20.76 0.01
CA SER A 328 17.72 -20.47 -0.45
C SER A 328 16.68 -20.68 0.65
N GLN A 329 16.95 -21.53 1.65
CA GLN A 329 16.06 -21.71 2.80
C GLN A 329 16.14 -20.49 3.72
N LEU A 330 17.33 -19.95 3.99
CA LEU A 330 17.49 -18.69 4.73
C LEU A 330 16.79 -17.52 4.00
N LEU A 331 17.02 -17.38 2.68
CA LEU A 331 16.40 -16.31 1.89
C LEU A 331 14.87 -16.34 1.91
N LYS A 332 14.26 -17.53 2.03
CA LYS A 332 12.80 -17.67 2.10
C LYS A 332 12.26 -17.42 3.51
N LEU A 333 13.00 -17.86 4.53
CA LEU A 333 12.57 -17.78 5.93
C LEU A 333 12.67 -16.35 6.47
N VAL A 334 13.79 -15.66 6.25
CA VAL A 334 14.07 -14.36 6.88
C VAL A 334 13.02 -13.29 6.54
N PRO A 335 12.57 -13.11 5.28
CA PRO A 335 11.54 -12.13 4.95
C PRO A 335 10.18 -12.40 5.60
N GLN A 336 9.90 -13.63 6.03
CA GLN A 336 8.64 -13.96 6.72
C GLN A 336 8.64 -13.50 8.19
N ILE A 337 9.82 -13.27 8.77
CA ILE A 337 9.98 -12.84 10.16
C ILE A 337 9.73 -11.32 10.30
N VAL A 338 9.94 -10.55 9.22
CA VAL A 338 9.93 -9.09 9.22
C VAL A 338 8.67 -8.55 8.55
N PRO A 339 7.99 -7.54 9.12
CA PRO A 339 6.88 -6.89 8.46
C PRO A 339 7.31 -6.28 7.13
N ARG A 340 6.47 -6.39 6.09
CA ARG A 340 6.78 -5.96 4.70
C ARG A 340 7.97 -6.66 4.03
N GLY A 341 8.53 -7.72 4.62
CA GLY A 341 9.60 -8.48 3.99
C GLY A 341 9.09 -9.19 2.72
N ARG A 342 9.91 -9.23 1.66
CA ARG A 342 9.60 -9.99 0.44
C ARG A 342 10.76 -10.85 -0.02
N TYR A 343 10.41 -12.00 -0.59
CA TYR A 343 11.32 -12.88 -1.31
C TYR A 343 11.06 -12.75 -2.82
N VAL A 344 12.13 -12.56 -3.59
CA VAL A 344 12.10 -12.48 -5.05
C VAL A 344 13.21 -13.36 -5.62
N SER A 345 12.92 -14.02 -6.75
CA SER A 345 13.95 -14.73 -7.53
C SER A 345 14.40 -13.84 -8.69
N GLY A 346 15.70 -13.78 -8.97
CA GLY A 346 16.31 -12.92 -9.99
C GLY A 346 15.75 -13.11 -11.41
N LYS A 347 15.18 -14.28 -11.72
CA LYS A 347 14.47 -14.56 -12.99
C LYS A 347 12.94 -14.41 -12.91
N GLY A 348 12.37 -14.42 -11.72
CA GLY A 348 10.92 -14.53 -11.49
C GLY A 348 10.17 -13.20 -11.47
N VAL A 349 10.85 -12.09 -11.73
CA VAL A 349 10.27 -10.75 -11.59
C VAL A 349 9.59 -10.34 -12.90
N THR A 350 8.25 -10.35 -12.92
CA THR A 350 7.44 -9.90 -14.06
C THR A 350 6.69 -8.61 -13.69
N GLY A 351 6.44 -7.74 -14.68
CA GLY A 351 5.78 -6.45 -14.44
C GLY A 351 6.75 -5.35 -14.03
N ALA A 352 6.60 -4.78 -12.83
CA ALA A 352 7.49 -3.74 -12.31
C ALA A 352 8.89 -4.21 -11.90
N GLY A 353 9.12 -5.53 -11.90
CA GLY A 353 10.44 -6.07 -11.59
C GLY A 353 10.84 -5.83 -10.13
N LEU A 354 12.15 -5.73 -9.90
CA LEU A 354 12.71 -5.26 -8.62
C LEU A 354 12.51 -3.76 -8.42
N THR A 355 12.21 -3.03 -9.49
CA THR A 355 12.39 -1.58 -9.61
C THR A 355 11.04 -0.88 -9.57
N ALA A 356 10.78 0.08 -10.44
CA ALA A 356 9.43 0.57 -10.67
C ALA A 356 9.29 0.87 -12.17
N THR A 357 8.11 0.66 -12.73
CA THR A 357 7.88 0.79 -14.17
C THR A 357 6.66 1.62 -14.46
N VAL A 358 6.65 2.26 -15.63
CA VAL A 358 5.50 3.01 -16.12
C VAL A 358 4.77 2.10 -17.11
N THR A 359 3.54 1.72 -16.76
CA THR A 359 2.67 0.88 -17.61
C THR A 359 1.49 1.71 -18.11
N ARG A 360 0.89 1.29 -19.22
CA ARG A 360 -0.33 1.91 -19.73
C ARG A 360 -1.53 1.12 -19.20
N ASP A 361 -2.43 1.76 -18.48
CA ASP A 361 -3.70 1.15 -18.09
C ASP A 361 -4.74 1.37 -19.18
N GLU A 362 -5.45 0.30 -19.53
CA GLU A 362 -6.51 0.27 -20.54
C GLU A 362 -7.91 0.15 -19.92
N GLN A 363 -8.03 -0.16 -18.62
CA GLN A 363 -9.30 -0.56 -18.00
C GLN A 363 -10.18 0.60 -17.54
N PHE A 364 -9.61 1.63 -16.91
CA PHE A 364 -10.42 2.68 -16.29
C PHE A 364 -10.50 3.97 -17.13
N MET A 365 -9.36 4.52 -17.58
CA MET A 365 -9.35 5.81 -18.28
C MET A 365 -8.31 5.96 -19.39
N GLY A 366 -7.52 4.93 -19.67
CA GLY A 366 -6.42 5.01 -20.64
C GLY A 366 -5.31 5.96 -20.16
N GLY A 367 -4.11 5.49 -19.82
CA GLY A 367 -3.06 6.43 -19.39
C GLY A 367 -1.82 5.79 -18.81
N TRP A 368 -0.81 6.60 -18.55
CA TRP A 368 0.42 6.15 -17.91
C TRP A 368 0.24 6.05 -16.40
N VAL A 369 0.77 4.98 -15.84
CA VAL A 369 0.58 4.57 -14.46
C VAL A 369 1.92 4.11 -13.92
N LEU A 370 2.29 4.64 -12.76
CA LEU A 370 3.50 4.22 -12.08
C LEU A 370 3.22 2.98 -11.25
N GLU A 371 3.88 1.87 -11.55
CA GLU A 371 3.83 0.62 -10.78
C GLU A 371 5.10 0.46 -9.96
N ALA A 372 4.94 0.32 -8.64
CA ALA A 372 6.05 0.01 -7.74
C ALA A 372 6.42 -1.48 -7.82
N GLY A 373 7.72 -1.77 -7.91
CA GLY A 373 8.29 -3.12 -7.77
C GLY A 373 8.85 -3.36 -6.38
N ALA A 374 9.62 -4.43 -6.24
CA ALA A 374 9.92 -5.01 -4.92
C ALA A 374 10.69 -4.08 -3.98
N LEU A 375 11.68 -3.32 -4.48
CA LEU A 375 12.50 -2.41 -3.66
C LEU A 375 11.65 -1.30 -3.03
N VAL A 376 10.76 -0.68 -3.78
CA VAL A 376 9.90 0.40 -3.26
C VAL A 376 8.86 -0.15 -2.28
N LEU A 377 8.32 -1.34 -2.54
CA LEU A 377 7.31 -1.96 -1.68
C LEU A 377 7.89 -2.40 -0.32
N CYS A 378 9.16 -2.79 -0.28
CA CYS A 378 9.88 -3.19 0.94
C CYS A 378 10.56 -2.01 1.65
N ASN A 379 10.23 -0.76 1.33
CA ASN A 379 10.81 0.42 1.97
C ASN A 379 10.77 0.33 3.51
N LYS A 380 11.91 0.57 4.16
CA LYS A 380 12.18 0.37 5.60
C LYS A 380 12.05 -1.08 6.08
N SER A 381 12.28 -2.04 5.21
CA SER A 381 12.22 -3.48 5.49
C SER A 381 13.29 -4.24 4.70
N LEU A 382 13.17 -5.56 4.64
CA LEU A 382 14.11 -6.49 4.03
C LEU A 382 13.59 -7.03 2.69
N LEU A 383 14.44 -6.99 1.67
CA LEU A 383 14.24 -7.68 0.40
C LEU A 383 15.26 -8.82 0.27
N ALA A 384 14.75 -10.06 0.18
CA ALA A 384 15.57 -11.21 -0.15
C ALA A 384 15.55 -11.49 -1.66
N ILE A 385 16.72 -11.60 -2.28
CA ILE A 385 16.88 -11.87 -3.71
C ILE A 385 17.66 -13.19 -3.88
N ASP A 386 17.01 -14.22 -4.41
CA ASP A 386 17.68 -15.46 -4.81
C ASP A 386 18.10 -15.41 -6.29
N GLU A 387 19.11 -16.19 -6.65
CA GLU A 387 19.72 -16.19 -8.00
C GLU A 387 20.15 -14.78 -8.45
N PHE A 388 20.82 -14.04 -7.57
CA PHE A 388 21.25 -12.67 -7.82
C PHE A 388 22.12 -12.53 -9.08
N GLU A 389 22.86 -13.58 -9.46
CA GLU A 389 23.66 -13.61 -10.69
C GLU A 389 22.80 -13.55 -11.97
N LYS A 390 21.50 -13.85 -11.87
CA LYS A 390 20.58 -13.87 -13.02
C LYS A 390 19.73 -12.62 -13.14
N VAL A 391 19.95 -11.62 -12.29
CA VAL A 391 19.22 -10.34 -12.32
C VAL A 391 19.54 -9.59 -13.60
N GLU A 392 18.51 -9.07 -14.27
CA GLU A 392 18.66 -8.31 -15.52
C GLU A 392 19.44 -7.01 -15.33
N LYS A 393 20.13 -6.55 -16.38
CA LYS A 393 20.95 -5.33 -16.36
C LYS A 393 20.18 -4.07 -15.96
N ASN A 394 18.91 -3.95 -16.37
CA ASN A 394 18.08 -2.80 -16.00
C ASN A 394 17.80 -2.76 -14.49
N ASP A 395 17.55 -3.92 -13.89
CA ASP A 395 17.33 -4.04 -12.46
C ASP A 395 18.62 -3.86 -11.66
N GLN A 396 19.78 -4.24 -12.21
CA GLN A 396 21.09 -3.94 -11.63
C GLN A 396 21.36 -2.43 -11.50
N ILE A 397 20.93 -1.62 -12.48
CA ILE A 397 21.08 -0.15 -12.44
C ILE A 397 20.25 0.45 -11.31
N ALA A 398 19.01 0.01 -11.16
CA ALA A 398 18.16 0.50 -10.07
C ALA A 398 18.60 -0.02 -8.70
N LEU A 399 19.16 -1.24 -8.62
CA LEU A 399 19.80 -1.73 -7.40
C LEU A 399 21.00 -0.85 -7.02
N HIS A 400 21.81 -0.40 -7.99
CA HIS A 400 22.87 0.56 -7.72
C HIS A 400 22.36 1.86 -7.10
N GLU A 401 21.29 2.41 -7.67
CA GLU A 401 20.66 3.64 -7.19
C GLU A 401 20.08 3.43 -5.78
N ALA A 402 19.31 2.36 -5.58
CA ALA A 402 18.67 2.06 -4.31
C ALA A 402 19.67 1.79 -3.19
N MET A 403 20.76 1.04 -3.45
CA MET A 403 21.78 0.76 -2.43
C MET A 403 22.62 1.97 -2.04
N GLU A 404 22.74 2.97 -2.92
CA GLU A 404 23.51 4.20 -2.66
C GLU A 404 22.65 5.33 -2.11
N GLN A 405 21.61 5.69 -2.84
CA GLN A 405 20.77 6.87 -2.60
C GLN A 405 19.54 6.53 -1.78
N GLN A 406 19.21 5.24 -1.63
CA GLN A 406 18.01 4.78 -0.91
C GLN A 406 16.71 5.31 -1.53
N SER A 407 16.77 5.59 -2.83
CA SER A 407 15.67 6.05 -3.65
C SER A 407 15.82 5.50 -5.06
N ILE A 408 14.71 5.41 -5.78
CA ILE A 408 14.67 5.05 -7.20
C ILE A 408 13.99 6.19 -7.94
N SER A 409 14.70 6.80 -8.88
CA SER A 409 14.19 7.86 -9.75
C SER A 409 13.75 7.27 -11.09
N ILE A 410 12.55 7.65 -11.52
CA ILE A 410 11.97 7.21 -12.78
C ILE A 410 11.59 8.44 -13.57
N ALA A 411 12.13 8.53 -14.78
CA ALA A 411 11.78 9.52 -15.78
C ALA A 411 11.36 8.79 -17.07
N LYS A 412 10.06 8.47 -17.20
CA LYS A 412 9.49 7.83 -18.39
C LYS A 412 8.11 8.39 -18.71
N ALA A 413 7.83 8.60 -20.01
CA ALA A 413 6.52 9.01 -20.51
C ALA A 413 5.91 10.25 -19.79
N ASN A 414 6.73 11.28 -19.55
CA ASN A 414 6.42 12.51 -18.81
C ASN A 414 6.19 12.36 -17.29
N ILE A 415 6.33 11.16 -16.75
CA ILE A 415 6.34 10.92 -15.31
C ILE A 415 7.78 11.02 -14.83
N VAL A 416 8.07 12.07 -14.04
CA VAL A 416 9.29 12.18 -13.23
C VAL A 416 8.88 11.98 -11.78
N ALA A 417 9.32 10.89 -11.18
CA ALA A 417 9.02 10.53 -9.79
C ALA A 417 10.25 9.94 -9.12
N THR A 418 10.45 10.28 -7.85
CA THR A 418 11.48 9.67 -7.00
C THR A 418 10.77 8.93 -5.88
N LEU A 419 10.96 7.61 -5.83
CA LEU A 419 10.33 6.73 -4.86
C LEU A 419 11.35 6.33 -3.80
N PRO A 420 10.99 6.35 -2.50
CA PRO A 420 11.89 5.90 -1.44
C PRO A 420 12.09 4.37 -1.50
N ALA A 421 13.32 3.93 -1.29
CA ALA A 421 13.75 2.53 -1.36
C ALA A 421 14.82 2.21 -0.30
N GLN A 422 14.59 2.66 0.94
CA GLN A 422 15.41 2.37 2.14
C GLN A 422 15.28 0.89 2.53
N THR A 423 15.88 0.00 1.75
CA THR A 423 15.68 -1.45 1.88
C THR A 423 16.97 -2.16 2.20
N ALA A 424 16.96 -3.01 3.21
CA ALA A 424 18.05 -3.94 3.47
C ALA A 424 17.98 -5.08 2.42
N ILE A 425 19.12 -5.45 1.84
CA ILE A 425 19.17 -6.46 0.78
C ILE A 425 19.89 -7.69 1.30
N LEU A 426 19.20 -8.83 1.29
CA LEU A 426 19.78 -10.14 1.51
C LEU A 426 19.81 -10.87 0.17
N ALA A 427 20.97 -10.92 -0.47
CA ALA A 427 21.13 -11.55 -1.77
C ALA A 427 21.77 -12.93 -1.61
N GLY A 428 21.30 -13.90 -2.38
CA GLY A 428 22.02 -15.15 -2.58
C GLY A 428 22.21 -15.46 -4.06
N GLY A 429 23.28 -16.18 -4.33
CA GLY A 429 23.61 -16.59 -5.68
C GLY A 429 24.54 -17.79 -5.70
N ASN A 430 24.87 -18.21 -6.92
CA ASN A 430 25.73 -19.34 -7.20
C ASN A 430 26.96 -18.88 -8.00
N PRO A 431 28.10 -19.58 -7.88
CA PRO A 431 29.26 -19.31 -8.72
C PRO A 431 28.99 -19.69 -10.18
N LYS A 432 29.75 -19.10 -11.11
CA LYS A 432 29.59 -19.26 -12.57
C LYS A 432 29.53 -20.71 -13.04
N LEU A 433 30.37 -21.56 -12.45
CA LEU A 433 30.49 -22.98 -12.80
C LEU A 433 29.61 -23.89 -11.93
N GLY A 434 28.66 -23.32 -11.19
CA GLY A 434 27.80 -24.03 -10.26
C GLY A 434 28.48 -24.33 -8.93
N ARG A 435 29.73 -24.81 -8.92
CA ARG A 435 30.53 -25.00 -7.70
C ARG A 435 31.79 -24.14 -7.69
N PHE A 436 32.29 -23.84 -6.51
CA PHE A 436 33.56 -23.15 -6.33
C PHE A 436 34.75 -24.07 -6.67
N ASP A 437 35.60 -23.60 -7.57
CA ASP A 437 36.92 -24.17 -7.81
C ASP A 437 37.88 -23.69 -6.70
N PRO A 438 38.58 -24.60 -5.99
CA PRO A 438 39.55 -24.22 -4.96
C PRO A 438 40.81 -23.56 -5.51
N TYR A 439 41.13 -23.73 -6.79
CA TYR A 439 42.35 -23.23 -7.44
C TYR A 439 42.19 -21.85 -8.08
N ILE A 440 40.94 -21.41 -8.32
CA ILE A 440 40.63 -20.11 -8.91
C ILE A 440 40.23 -19.13 -7.79
N PRO A 441 40.65 -17.85 -7.83
CA PRO A 441 40.16 -16.85 -6.89
C PRO A 441 38.64 -16.72 -6.90
N ILE A 442 38.02 -16.55 -5.72
CA ILE A 442 36.56 -16.42 -5.58
C ILE A 442 36.01 -15.28 -6.44
N LYS A 443 36.73 -14.16 -6.52
CA LYS A 443 36.33 -12.96 -7.29
C LYS A 443 36.05 -13.26 -8.77
N GLU A 444 36.84 -14.12 -9.39
CA GLU A 444 36.72 -14.43 -10.83
C GLU A 444 35.53 -15.37 -11.12
N GLN A 445 35.17 -16.17 -10.13
CA GLN A 445 34.10 -17.18 -10.21
C GLN A 445 32.70 -16.60 -9.98
N VAL A 446 32.59 -15.32 -9.64
CA VAL A 446 31.31 -14.64 -9.38
C VAL A 446 30.90 -13.82 -10.58
N ASP A 447 29.65 -13.96 -11.03
CA ASP A 447 29.10 -13.20 -12.17
C ASP A 447 28.33 -11.95 -11.72
N ILE A 448 28.99 -11.13 -10.89
CA ILE A 448 28.40 -9.91 -10.35
C ILE A 448 29.38 -8.75 -10.61
N PRO A 449 28.91 -7.61 -11.15
CA PRO A 449 29.74 -6.43 -11.34
C PRO A 449 30.44 -5.99 -10.05
N GLU A 450 31.71 -5.58 -10.15
CA GLU A 450 32.50 -5.11 -9.00
C GLU A 450 31.86 -3.89 -8.32
N THR A 451 31.19 -3.04 -9.10
CA THR A 451 30.41 -1.90 -8.61
C THR A 451 29.29 -2.32 -7.67
N LEU A 452 28.67 -3.50 -7.86
CA LEU A 452 27.61 -4.02 -6.97
C LEU A 452 28.22 -4.72 -5.78
N LEU A 453 29.26 -5.54 -6.02
CA LEU A 453 29.98 -6.24 -4.94
C LEU A 453 30.53 -5.27 -3.90
N ALA A 454 31.02 -4.09 -4.30
CA ALA A 454 31.50 -3.06 -3.38
C ALA A 454 30.41 -2.51 -2.44
N ARG A 455 29.13 -2.63 -2.80
CA ARG A 455 27.99 -2.07 -2.05
C ARG A 455 27.43 -3.01 -0.98
N PHE A 456 27.80 -4.28 -1.06
CA PHE A 456 27.53 -5.25 -0.01
C PHE A 456 28.55 -5.10 1.11
N ASP A 457 28.05 -4.91 2.33
CA ASP A 457 28.87 -4.76 3.53
C ASP A 457 29.48 -6.10 3.94
N LEU A 458 28.67 -7.16 3.91
CA LEU A 458 29.09 -8.52 4.26
C LEU A 458 28.95 -9.46 3.06
N LYS A 459 30.01 -10.21 2.78
CA LYS A 459 30.12 -11.14 1.64
C LYS A 459 30.58 -12.50 2.13
N PHE A 460 29.70 -13.49 2.07
CA PHE A 460 29.99 -14.86 2.49
C PHE A 460 30.15 -15.78 1.30
N ALA A 461 31.24 -16.55 1.30
CA ALA A 461 31.50 -17.61 0.33
C ALA A 461 31.37 -18.98 1.01
N LEU A 462 30.24 -19.64 0.75
CA LEU A 462 29.90 -20.96 1.25
C LEU A 462 30.45 -22.03 0.31
N ARG A 463 31.54 -22.68 0.74
CA ARG A 463 32.15 -23.81 0.04
C ARG A 463 31.72 -25.11 0.70
N ASP A 464 31.21 -26.02 -0.09
CA ASP A 464 30.90 -27.38 0.32
C ASP A 464 32.19 -28.21 0.28
N LYS A 465 32.80 -28.40 1.45
CA LYS A 465 33.97 -29.26 1.62
C LYS A 465 33.52 -30.49 2.41
N PRO A 466 33.58 -31.69 1.81
CA PRO A 466 33.16 -32.92 2.48
C PRO A 466 34.06 -33.16 3.70
N ASP A 467 33.42 -33.34 4.85
CA ASP A 467 34.06 -33.54 6.14
C ASP A 467 33.23 -34.58 6.92
N PRO A 468 33.73 -35.82 7.12
CA PRO A 468 32.95 -36.91 7.70
C PRO A 468 32.33 -36.58 9.06
N GLU A 469 33.05 -35.87 9.92
CA GLU A 469 32.55 -35.53 11.26
C GLU A 469 31.41 -34.52 11.18
N ARG A 470 31.61 -33.47 10.37
CA ARG A 470 30.61 -32.43 10.14
C ARG A 470 29.37 -32.97 9.41
N ASP A 471 29.57 -33.81 8.41
CA ASP A 471 28.49 -34.41 7.61
C ASP A 471 27.65 -35.35 8.48
N SER A 472 28.27 -36.12 9.38
CA SER A 472 27.55 -36.94 10.36
C SER A 472 26.69 -36.07 11.30
N LEU A 473 27.23 -34.97 11.80
CA LEU A 473 26.48 -34.04 12.67
C LEU A 473 25.30 -33.40 11.93
N ILE A 474 25.50 -32.99 10.67
CA ILE A 474 24.43 -32.44 9.83
C ILE A 474 23.35 -33.50 9.57
N ALA A 475 23.75 -34.73 9.25
CA ALA A 475 22.82 -35.83 8.99
C ALA A 475 21.98 -36.15 10.23
N ASP A 476 22.62 -36.30 11.39
CA ASP A 476 21.93 -36.52 12.67
C ASP A 476 20.98 -35.38 13.00
N TYR A 477 21.37 -34.13 12.72
CA TYR A 477 20.54 -32.96 12.95
C TYR A 477 19.30 -32.95 12.04
N ILE A 478 19.46 -33.24 10.76
CA ILE A 478 18.36 -33.33 9.80
C ILE A 478 17.41 -34.47 10.17
N LEU A 479 17.94 -35.64 10.54
CA LEU A 479 17.15 -36.79 10.97
C LEU A 479 16.34 -36.47 12.24
N ARG A 480 16.96 -35.85 13.24
CA ARG A 480 16.24 -35.40 14.46
C ARG A 480 15.14 -34.40 14.11
N THR A 481 15.45 -33.37 13.33
CA THR A 481 14.48 -32.32 12.97
C THR A 481 13.27 -32.92 12.25
N ARG A 482 13.48 -33.86 11.32
CA ARG A 482 12.39 -34.54 10.61
C ARG A 482 11.60 -35.52 11.47
N HIS A 483 12.26 -36.24 12.39
CA HIS A 483 11.56 -37.13 13.33
C HIS A 483 10.72 -36.36 14.36
N PHE A 484 11.13 -35.14 14.75
CA PHE A 484 10.35 -34.30 15.65
C PHE A 484 9.12 -33.64 14.99
N GLU A 485 9.08 -33.49 13.65
CA GLU A 485 7.86 -33.09 12.95
C GLU A 485 6.74 -34.15 13.06
N GLU A 486 7.07 -35.44 13.26
CA GLU A 486 6.07 -36.48 13.58
C GLU A 486 5.70 -36.52 15.07
N ALA A 487 6.58 -36.06 15.97
CA ALA A 487 6.36 -36.09 17.42
C ALA A 487 5.70 -34.81 18.00
N ALA A 488 5.62 -33.71 17.23
CA ALA A 488 4.95 -32.47 17.63
C ALA A 488 3.40 -32.55 17.58
N ALA A 489 2.83 -33.74 17.78
CA ALA A 489 1.41 -33.99 17.97
C ALA A 489 1.13 -34.62 19.33
N LYS A 490 1.63 -34.01 20.41
CA LYS A 490 0.98 -33.83 21.73
C LYS A 490 1.95 -33.21 22.73
N PRO A 491 1.54 -32.16 23.46
CA PRO A 491 2.30 -31.65 24.58
C PRO A 491 2.10 -32.52 25.81
N GLU A 492 3.17 -32.83 26.53
CA GLU A 492 3.16 -33.01 27.99
C GLU A 492 3.89 -31.82 28.63
#